data_AF-A0A6I3ZT89-F1
#
_entry.id   AF-A0A6I3ZT89-F1
#
_cell.length_a   1.000
_cell.length_b   1.000
_cell.length_c   1.000
_cell.angle_alpha   90.00
_cell.angle_beta   90.00
_cell.angle_gamma   90.00
#
_symmetry.space_group_name_H-M   'P 1'
#
loop_
_entity.id
_entity.type
_entity.pdbx_description
1 polymer ?
#
loop_
_entity_poly.entity_id
_entity_poly.type
_entity_poly.pdbx_seq_one_letter_code
_entity_poly.pdbx_strand_id
1 'polypeptide(L)'
;MDTTFSAREAAALFGRSYSWLDQRLRAGDFKRRDGTTIEPLRTPGNYRRFDVPILKDIAFCCYRNGWLRGYDKLRMVLFNVATAAVQSQPEF
;
A
#
# COMPACT_ATOMS: atom_id res chain seq x y z
N MET A 1 7.94 -11.96 -12.00
CA MET A 1 8.38 -10.74 -11.30
C MET A 1 7.19 -10.20 -10.53
N ASP A 2 7.30 -10.09 -9.21
CA ASP A 2 6.27 -9.42 -8.42
C ASP A 2 6.27 -7.93 -8.73
N THR A 3 5.11 -7.39 -9.12
CA THR A 3 4.94 -5.97 -9.37
C THR A 3 5.18 -5.20 -8.07
N THR A 4 6.14 -4.27 -8.09
CA THR A 4 6.42 -3.40 -6.95
C THR A 4 6.19 -1.94 -7.28
N PHE A 5 5.56 -1.24 -6.34
CA PHE A 5 5.19 0.16 -6.44
C PHE A 5 6.11 1.00 -5.56
N SER A 6 6.41 2.22 -5.99
CA SER A 6 7.04 3.24 -5.16
C SER A 6 6.04 3.78 -4.11
N ALA A 7 6.55 4.45 -3.08
CA ALA A 7 5.70 5.12 -2.09
C ALA A 7 4.75 6.17 -2.70
N ARG A 8 5.13 6.79 -3.83
CA ARG A 8 4.29 7.77 -4.52
C ARG A 8 3.12 7.10 -5.26
N GLU A 9 3.40 6.02 -5.97
CA GLU A 9 2.38 5.21 -6.64
C GLU A 9 1.44 4.58 -5.62
N ALA A 10 1.98 3.99 -4.55
CA ALA A 10 1.21 3.46 -3.45
C ALA A 10 0.23 4.53 -2.91
N ALA A 11 0.74 5.72 -2.55
CA ALA A 11 -0.09 6.80 -2.04
C ALA A 11 -1.22 7.20 -3.01
N ALA A 12 -0.92 7.24 -4.31
CA ALA A 12 -1.93 7.51 -5.35
C ALA A 12 -3.02 6.43 -5.39
N LEU A 13 -2.68 5.15 -5.26
CA LEU A 13 -3.66 4.05 -5.19
C LEU A 13 -4.59 4.18 -3.98
N PHE A 14 -4.09 4.72 -2.87
CA PHE A 14 -4.90 5.03 -1.67
C PHE A 14 -5.67 6.35 -1.76
N GLY A 15 -5.50 7.15 -2.82
CA GLY A 15 -6.06 8.50 -2.92
C GLY A 15 -5.52 9.45 -1.84
N ARG A 16 -4.27 9.26 -1.42
CA ARG A 16 -3.59 10.02 -0.36
C ARG A 16 -2.34 10.69 -0.89
N SER A 17 -1.86 11.69 -0.17
CA SER A 17 -0.58 12.32 -0.48
C SER A 17 0.58 11.40 -0.09
N TYR A 18 1.70 11.54 -0.80
CA TYR A 18 2.95 10.87 -0.44
C TYR A 18 3.33 11.13 1.03
N SER A 19 3.22 12.39 1.48
CA SER A 19 3.55 12.77 2.86
C SER A 19 2.70 12.05 3.90
N TRP A 20 1.40 11.83 3.62
CA TRP A 20 0.52 11.07 4.51
C TRP A 20 1.00 9.62 4.67
N LEU A 21 1.40 8.98 3.56
CA LEU A 21 1.91 7.60 3.61
C LEU A 21 3.29 7.53 4.30
N ASP A 22 4.21 8.44 3.95
CA ASP A 22 5.56 8.48 4.51
C ASP A 22 5.56 8.74 6.03
N GLN A 23 4.74 9.69 6.52
CA GLN A 23 4.63 9.97 7.96
C GLN A 23 4.15 8.74 8.74
N ARG A 24 3.12 8.05 8.26
CA ARG A 24 2.57 6.87 8.92
C ARG A 24 3.49 5.67 8.88
N LEU A 25 4.21 5.48 7.77
CA LEU A 25 5.24 4.44 7.67
C LEU A 25 6.36 4.67 8.70
N ARG A 26 6.82 5.92 8.85
CA ARG A 26 7.85 6.27 9.84
C ARG A 26 7.35 6.12 11.28
N ALA A 27 6.07 6.38 11.52
CA ALA A 27 5.43 6.21 12.83
C ALA A 27 5.18 4.74 13.20
N GLY A 28 5.30 3.79 12.25
CA GLY A 28 4.94 2.40 12.48
C GLY A 28 3.43 2.19 12.67
N ASP A 29 2.62 3.08 12.10
CA ASP A 29 1.16 3.11 12.22
C ASP A 29 0.48 1.95 11.47
N PHE A 30 1.14 1.41 10.45
CA PHE A 30 0.64 0.29 9.68
C PHE A 30 1.01 -1.02 10.37
N LYS A 31 0.01 -1.67 10.97
CA LYS A 31 0.17 -2.95 11.70
C LYS A 31 -0.79 -3.98 11.15
N ARG A 32 -0.36 -5.24 11.07
CA ARG A 32 -1.20 -6.41 10.78
C ARG A 32 -2.14 -6.71 11.96
N ARG A 33 -2.96 -7.76 11.86
CA ARG A 33 -3.93 -8.12 12.90
C ARG A 33 -3.25 -8.64 14.18
N ASP A 34 -2.11 -9.27 14.03
CA ASP A 34 -1.23 -9.77 15.08
C ASP A 34 -0.40 -8.67 15.78
N GLY A 35 -0.51 -7.41 15.33
CA GLY A 35 0.28 -6.29 15.84
C GLY A 35 1.65 -6.10 15.18
N THR A 36 2.03 -6.99 14.25
CA THR A 36 3.29 -6.89 13.51
C THR A 36 3.26 -5.66 12.59
N THR A 37 4.30 -4.83 12.64
CA THR A 37 4.43 -3.67 11.74
C THR A 37 4.55 -4.13 10.30
N ILE A 38 3.77 -3.51 9.41
CA ILE A 38 3.86 -3.76 7.96
C ILE A 38 5.06 -2.98 7.45
N GLU A 39 6.10 -3.70 7.03
CA GLU A 39 7.31 -3.11 6.48
C GLU A 39 7.34 -3.20 4.95
N PRO A 40 7.63 -2.10 4.25
CA PRO A 40 7.88 -2.15 2.81
C PRO A 40 9.21 -2.84 2.51
N LEU A 41 9.29 -3.42 1.31
CA LEU A 41 10.54 -3.90 0.76
C LEU A 41 11.51 -2.72 0.60
N ARG A 42 12.80 -2.96 0.82
CA ARG A 42 13.84 -1.95 0.64
C ARG A 42 14.75 -2.34 -0.52
N THR A 43 15.02 -1.40 -1.40
CA THR A 43 16.05 -1.57 -2.43
C THR A 43 17.44 -1.30 -1.85
N PRO A 44 18.53 -1.66 -2.54
CA PRO A 44 19.90 -1.35 -2.11
C PRO A 44 20.16 0.14 -1.85
N GLY A 45 19.38 1.04 -2.47
CA GLY A 45 19.41 2.49 -2.23
C GLY A 45 18.51 2.97 -1.08
N ASN A 46 18.00 2.06 -0.25
CA ASN A 46 17.07 2.33 0.86
C ASN A 46 15.73 2.94 0.40
N TYR A 47 15.36 2.81 -0.88
CA TYR A 47 14.05 3.21 -1.37
C TYR A 47 13.00 2.17 -0.97
N ARG A 48 11.84 2.65 -0.53
CA ARG A 48 10.71 1.80 -0.15
C ARG A 48 9.93 1.35 -1.39
N ARG A 49 9.69 0.05 -1.46
CA ARG A 49 8.90 -0.62 -2.48
C ARG A 49 7.77 -1.42 -1.83
N PHE A 50 6.60 -1.39 -2.44
CA PHE A 50 5.40 -2.03 -1.95
C PHE A 50 4.96 -3.05 -2.98
N ASP A 51 4.91 -4.32 -2.61
CA ASP A 51 4.27 -5.33 -3.43
C ASP A 51 2.74 -5.32 -3.22
N VAL A 52 2.03 -6.10 -4.02
CA VAL A 52 0.57 -6.21 -3.92
C VAL A 52 0.12 -6.71 -2.54
N PRO A 53 0.72 -7.76 -1.94
CA PRO A 53 0.39 -8.20 -0.58
C PRO A 53 0.52 -7.09 0.49
N ILE A 54 1.61 -6.33 0.48
CA ILE A 54 1.86 -5.23 1.42
C ILE A 54 0.80 -4.14 1.24
N LEU A 55 0.45 -3.78 0.00
CA LEU A 55 -0.60 -2.80 -0.27
C LEU A 55 -1.97 -3.25 0.25
N LYS A 56 -2.30 -4.54 0.10
CA LYS A 56 -3.53 -5.12 0.67
C LYS A 56 -3.52 -5.03 2.20
N ASP A 57 -2.42 -5.39 2.84
CA ASP A 57 -2.26 -5.29 4.29
C ASP A 57 -2.44 -3.85 4.79
N ILE A 58 -1.83 -2.87 4.10
CA ILE A 58 -1.99 -1.45 4.39
C ILE A 58 -3.46 -1.04 4.22
N ALA A 59 -4.14 -1.48 3.16
CA ALA A 59 -5.56 -1.18 2.94
C ALA A 59 -6.45 -1.69 4.09
N PHE A 60 -6.25 -2.94 4.52
CA PHE A 60 -6.95 -3.50 5.67
C PHE A 60 -6.61 -2.79 6.98
N CYS A 61 -5.35 -2.38 7.17
CA CYS A 61 -4.97 -1.55 8.32
C CYS A 61 -5.70 -0.20 8.30
N CYS A 62 -5.74 0.49 7.15
CA CYS A 62 -6.43 1.76 7.01
C CYS A 62 -7.94 1.64 7.27
N TYR A 63 -8.55 0.54 6.85
CA TYR A 63 -9.96 0.25 7.11
C TYR A 63 -10.23 0.03 8.61
N ARG A 64 -9.41 -0.80 9.27
CA ARG A 64 -9.52 -1.06 10.73
C ARG A 64 -9.33 0.20 11.57
N ASN A 65 -8.41 1.08 11.18
CA ASN A 65 -8.15 2.35 11.88
C ASN A 65 -9.14 3.48 11.49
N GLY A 66 -10.12 3.21 10.62
CA GLY A 66 -11.11 4.19 10.18
C GLY A 66 -10.57 5.29 9.24
N TRP A 67 -9.35 5.14 8.72
CA TRP A 67 -8.76 6.09 7.76
C TRP A 67 -9.35 5.93 6.35
N LEU A 68 -9.78 4.73 6.00
CA LEU A 68 -10.67 4.46 4.87
C LEU A 68 -12.08 4.26 5.41
N ARG A 69 -12.88 5.34 5.39
CA ARG A 69 -14.27 5.28 5.83
C ARG A 69 -15.13 4.56 4.80
N GLY A 70 -15.75 3.46 5.21
CA GLY A 70 -16.69 2.69 4.39
C GLY A 70 -16.02 1.56 3.60
N TYR A 71 -16.78 0.48 3.40
CA TYR A 71 -16.35 -0.69 2.65
C TYR A 71 -16.07 -0.35 1.17
N ASP A 72 -16.81 0.60 0.60
CA ASP A 72 -16.64 1.03 -0.80
C ASP A 72 -15.24 1.62 -1.06
N LYS A 73 -14.70 2.39 -0.11
CA LYS A 73 -13.34 2.94 -0.23
C LYS A 73 -12.28 1.85 -0.15
N LEU A 74 -12.46 0.86 0.72
CA LEU A 74 -11.57 -0.30 0.78
C LEU A 74 -11.61 -1.06 -0.57
N ARG A 75 -12.81 -1.34 -1.08
CA ARG A 75 -13.00 -2.06 -2.33
C ARG A 75 -12.40 -1.31 -3.52
N MET A 76 -12.54 0.01 -3.58
CA MET A 76 -11.94 0.87 -4.59
C MET A 76 -10.40 0.82 -4.54
N VAL A 77 -9.80 0.92 -3.35
CA VAL A 77 -8.34 0.81 -3.20
C VAL A 77 -7.84 -0.57 -3.64
N LEU A 78 -8.49 -1.65 -3.21
CA LEU A 78 -8.12 -3.01 -3.60
C LEU A 78 -8.25 -3.22 -5.12
N PHE A 79 -9.29 -2.65 -5.73
CA PHE A 79 -9.47 -2.66 -7.18
C PHE A 79 -8.36 -1.89 -7.90
N ASN A 80 -8.03 -0.68 -7.45
CA ASN A 80 -6.93 0.11 -8.02
C ASN A 80 -5.59 -0.63 -7.95
N VAL A 81 -5.30 -1.27 -6.80
CA VAL A 81 -4.08 -2.09 -6.63
C VAL A 81 -4.07 -3.27 -7.59
N ALA A 82 -5.19 -3.97 -7.77
CA ALA A 82 -5.29 -5.09 -8.70
C ALA A 82 -5.09 -4.64 -10.15
N THR A 83 -5.76 -3.57 -10.57
CA THR A 83 -5.64 -3.02 -11.93
C THR A 83 -4.21 -2.54 -12.21
N ALA A 84 -3.59 -1.84 -11.25
CA ALA A 84 -2.21 -1.38 -11.39
C ALA A 84 -1.20 -2.55 -11.47
N ALA A 85 -1.48 -3.65 -10.76
CA ALA A 85 -0.65 -4.86 -10.84
C ALA A 85 -0.69 -5.50 -12.22
N VAL A 86 -1.88 -5.57 -12.83
CA VAL A 86 -2.08 -6.10 -14.20
C VAL A 86 -1.40 -5.19 -15.23
N GLN A 87 -1.58 -3.87 -15.14
CA GLN A 87 -0.96 -2.92 -16.08
C GLN A 87 0.57 -2.88 -16.03
N SER A 88 1.16 -3.26 -14.89
CA SER A 88 2.61 -3.28 -14.71
C SER A 88 3.26 -4.60 -15.14
N GLN A 89 2.47 -5.63 -15.44
CA GLN A 89 2.98 -6.84 -16.08
C GLN A 89 2.98 -6.61 -17.60
N PRO A 90 4.14 -6.56 -18.27
CA PRO A 90 4.15 -6.56 -19.73
C PRO A 90 3.57 -7.90 -20.19
N GLU A 91 2.52 -7.82 -21.01
CA GLU A 91 2.02 -8.97 -21.76
C GLU A 91 3.16 -9.46 -22.66
N PHE A 92 3.53 -10.74 -22.52
CA PHE A 92 4.50 -11.42 -23.36
C PHE A 92 3.87 -11.84 -24.68
#